data_AF-A0A0F9FAK0-F1
#
_entry.id   AF-A0A0F9FAK0-F1
#
_cell.length_a   1.000
_cell.length_b   1.000
_cell.length_c   1.000
_cell.angle_alpha   90.00
_cell.angle_beta   90.00
_cell.angle_gamma   90.00
#
_symmetry.space_group_name_H-M   'P 1'
#
loop_
_entity.id
_entity.type
_entity.pdbx_description
1 polymer ?
#
loop_
_entity_poly.entity_id
_entity_poly.type
_entity_poly.pdbx_seq_one_letter_code
_entity_poly.pdbx_strand_id
1 'polypeptide(L)'
;AKEKFALIKSGAMDEWSIGFDAVRFKMDNTEDGEQIFRRLEEIRLWEYSPVTWGANPATTTVGVKNMESKLGEQLMELANAILGDHPELDLTDLLARMQSHLIKGAEPQNVALTPREVETLRVKVMQGEK
;
A
#
# COMPACT_ATOMS: atom_id res chain seq x y z
N ALA A 1 -6.34 6.57 19.78
CA ALA A 1 -5.94 6.61 18.35
C ALA A 1 -5.35 5.29 17.87
N LYS A 2 -4.32 4.73 18.55
CA LYS A 2 -3.67 3.46 18.16
C LYS A 2 -4.62 2.26 18.06
N GLU A 3 -5.55 2.12 19.00
CA GLU A 3 -6.52 1.00 19.02
C GLU A 3 -7.49 1.04 17.83
N LYS A 4 -8.05 2.23 17.53
CA LYS A 4 -8.94 2.42 16.36
C LYS A 4 -8.23 2.09 15.05
N PHE A 5 -6.97 2.51 14.90
CA PHE A 5 -6.17 2.18 13.73
C PHE A 5 -5.91 0.68 13.62
N ALA A 6 -5.69 -0.03 14.74
CA ALA A 6 -5.52 -1.48 14.73
C ALA A 6 -6.79 -2.20 14.25
N LEU A 7 -7.97 -1.75 14.68
CA LEU A 7 -9.26 -2.30 14.24
C LEU A 7 -9.52 -2.09 12.74
N ILE A 8 -9.15 -0.91 12.22
CA ILE A 8 -9.25 -0.62 10.78
C ILE A 8 -8.24 -1.46 10.00
N LYS A 9 -7.00 -1.55 10.47
CA LYS A 9 -5.96 -2.38 9.84
C LYS A 9 -6.34 -3.86 9.83
N SER A 10 -7.01 -4.36 10.88
CA SER A 10 -7.47 -5.75 10.94
C SER A 10 -8.75 -6.01 10.15
N GLY A 11 -9.40 -4.99 9.60
CA GLY A 11 -10.71 -5.09 8.95
C GLY A 11 -11.88 -5.35 9.92
N ALA A 12 -11.66 -5.22 11.23
CA ALA A 12 -12.74 -5.37 12.22
C ALA A 12 -13.67 -4.14 12.27
N MET A 13 -13.17 -2.99 11.80
CA MET A 13 -13.94 -1.80 11.49
C MET A 13 -13.54 -1.31 10.11
N ASP A 14 -14.33 -1.66 9.10
CA ASP A 14 -14.05 -1.35 7.71
C ASP A 14 -15.03 -0.35 7.11
N GLU A 15 -16.04 0.12 7.84
CA GLU A 15 -17.03 1.09 7.37
C GLU A 15 -16.91 2.46 8.05
N TRP A 16 -17.38 3.50 7.35
CA TRP A 16 -17.26 4.90 7.77
C TRP A 16 -18.59 5.65 7.74
N SER A 17 -18.71 6.63 8.63
CA SER A 17 -19.78 7.62 8.63
C SER A 17 -19.20 9.03 8.63
N ILE A 18 -19.96 9.97 8.09
CA ILE A 18 -19.61 11.39 8.05
C ILE A 18 -20.70 12.25 8.68
N GLY A 19 -20.30 13.18 9.53
CA GLY A 19 -21.16 14.24 10.04
C GLY A 19 -21.07 15.45 9.10
N PHE A 20 -22.20 15.90 8.54
CA PHE A 20 -22.24 17.02 7.60
C PHE A 20 -23.54 17.81 7.67
N ASP A 21 -23.49 19.09 7.30
CA ASP A 21 -24.66 19.89 6.97
C ASP A 21 -24.83 19.93 5.44
N ALA A 22 -26.07 19.85 4.95
CA ALA A 22 -26.32 20.14 3.55
C ALA A 22 -26.58 21.64 3.37
N VAL A 23 -25.66 22.31 2.70
CA VAL A 23 -25.74 23.73 2.38
C VAL A 23 -26.69 23.94 1.21
N ARG A 24 -26.66 23.06 0.20
CA ARG A 24 -27.57 23.06 -0.95
C ARG A 24 -27.96 21.63 -1.33
N PHE A 25 -29.25 21.39 -1.51
CA PHE A 25 -29.78 20.09 -1.94
C PHE A 25 -31.11 20.26 -2.69
N LYS A 26 -31.49 19.25 -3.45
CA LYS A 26 -32.79 19.13 -4.12
C LYS A 26 -33.48 17.83 -3.73
N MET A 27 -34.79 17.81 -3.85
CA MET A 27 -35.58 16.59 -3.75
C MET A 27 -35.96 16.18 -5.16
N ASP A 28 -35.50 15.00 -5.56
CA ASP A 28 -35.85 14.38 -6.84
C ASP A 28 -36.84 13.25 -6.57
N ASN A 29 -37.71 12.97 -7.53
CA ASN A 29 -38.59 11.81 -7.48
C ASN A 29 -38.10 10.75 -8.47
N THR A 30 -38.39 9.48 -8.21
CA THR A 30 -38.37 8.46 -9.26
C THR A 30 -39.33 8.84 -10.38
N GLU A 31 -39.06 8.37 -11.60
CA GLU A 31 -39.99 8.50 -12.72
C GLU A 31 -41.39 7.94 -12.38
N ASP A 32 -41.44 6.92 -11.52
CA ASP A 32 -42.67 6.30 -11.02
C ASP A 32 -43.31 7.04 -9.82
N GLY A 33 -42.69 8.12 -9.32
CA GLY A 33 -43.19 8.94 -8.22
C GLY A 33 -43.19 8.29 -6.83
N GLU A 34 -42.83 7.01 -6.71
CA GLU A 34 -42.88 6.25 -5.45
C GLU A 34 -41.74 6.58 -4.46
N GLN A 35 -40.59 7.07 -4.92
CA GLN A 35 -39.45 7.36 -4.06
C GLN A 35 -38.97 8.79 -4.24
N ILE A 36 -38.68 9.45 -3.10
CA ILE A 36 -38.11 10.79 -3.06
C ILE A 36 -36.65 10.66 -2.62
N PHE A 37 -35.73 11.08 -3.47
CA PHE A 37 -34.30 11.13 -3.19
C PHE A 37 -33.88 12.54 -2.87
N ARG A 38 -33.00 12.69 -1.87
CA ARG A 38 -32.36 13.97 -1.59
C ARG A 38 -31.01 14.02 -2.31
N ARG A 39 -30.93 14.79 -3.40
CA ARG A 39 -29.68 15.05 -4.11
C ARG A 39 -28.92 16.17 -3.40
N LEU A 40 -27.79 15.83 -2.79
CA LEU A 40 -26.89 16.80 -2.16
C LEU A 40 -26.02 17.45 -3.24
N GLU A 41 -26.07 18.78 -3.35
CA GLU A 41 -25.24 19.55 -4.30
C GLU A 41 -24.04 20.21 -3.60
N GLU A 42 -24.20 20.56 -2.33
CA GLU A 42 -23.15 21.17 -1.52
C GLU A 42 -23.31 20.79 -0.05
N ILE A 43 -22.22 20.35 0.57
CA ILE A 43 -22.19 19.96 1.98
C ILE A 43 -21.04 20.68 2.71
N ARG A 44 -21.25 20.93 3.99
CA ARG A 44 -20.20 21.28 4.94
C ARG A 44 -19.88 20.06 5.78
N LEU A 45 -18.66 19.55 5.63
CA LEU A 45 -18.17 18.39 6.38
C LEU A 45 -17.67 18.83 7.77
N TRP A 46 -18.08 18.11 8.81
CA TRP A 46 -17.66 18.37 10.19
C TRP A 46 -16.71 17.32 10.71
N GLU A 47 -17.07 16.06 10.55
CA GLU A 47 -16.31 14.94 11.05
C GLU A 47 -16.48 13.69 10.19
N TYR A 48 -15.61 12.73 10.44
CA TYR A 48 -15.72 11.38 9.94
C TYR A 48 -15.27 10.41 11.05
N SER A 49 -15.93 9.26 11.13
CA SER A 49 -15.60 8.25 12.14
C SER A 49 -15.85 6.84 11.60
N PRO A 50 -15.06 5.85 12.06
CA PRO A 50 -15.34 4.45 11.75
C PRO A 50 -16.60 4.01 12.50
N VAL A 51 -17.43 3.22 11.82
CA VAL A 51 -18.67 2.66 12.36
C VAL A 51 -18.71 1.16 12.10
N THR A 52 -19.52 0.44 12.88
CA THR A 52 -19.69 -1.01 12.70
C THR A 52 -20.53 -1.36 11.48
N TRP A 53 -21.50 -0.50 11.15
CA TRP A 53 -22.38 -0.66 9.99
C TRP A 53 -22.59 0.72 9.36
N GLY A 54 -22.17 0.87 8.11
CA GLY A 54 -22.39 2.04 7.30
C GLY A 54 -23.71 1.96 6.55
N ALA A 55 -24.10 3.10 5.97
CA ALA A 55 -25.40 3.24 5.34
C ALA A 55 -25.49 2.56 3.96
N ASN A 56 -24.37 2.33 3.29
CA ASN A 56 -24.30 1.74 1.95
C ASN A 56 -22.88 1.23 1.63
N PRO A 57 -22.66 0.45 0.55
CA PRO A 57 -21.33 -0.08 0.22
C PRO A 57 -20.24 0.97 -0.07
N ALA A 58 -20.60 2.25 -0.26
CA ALA A 58 -19.62 3.31 -0.48
C ALA A 58 -18.93 3.75 0.83
N THR A 59 -19.35 3.23 1.99
CA THR A 59 -18.72 3.47 3.29
C THR A 59 -17.48 2.62 3.53
N THR A 60 -17.21 1.61 2.69
CA THR A 60 -16.13 0.63 2.91
C THR A 60 -14.74 1.24 2.75
N THR A 61 -13.81 0.77 3.59
CA THR A 61 -12.39 1.12 3.57
C THR A 61 -11.75 0.55 2.32
N VAL A 62 -11.31 1.42 1.42
CA VAL A 62 -10.66 1.02 0.15
C VAL A 62 -9.19 0.65 0.30
N GLY A 63 -8.56 1.00 1.42
CA GLY A 63 -7.17 0.68 1.69
C GLY A 63 -6.66 1.32 2.97
N VAL A 64 -5.72 0.65 3.62
CA VAL A 64 -5.04 1.14 4.82
C VAL A 64 -3.57 1.31 4.49
N LYS A 65 -3.04 2.52 4.65
CA LYS A 65 -1.62 2.78 4.45
C LYS A 65 -0.80 1.93 5.44
N ASN A 66 0.07 1.08 4.93
CA ASN A 66 1.04 0.34 5.72
C ASN A 66 2.44 0.50 5.10
N MET A 67 3.50 0.30 5.89
CA MET A 67 4.88 0.41 5.38
C MET A 67 5.25 -0.77 4.46
N GLU A 68 4.61 -1.92 4.65
CA GLU A 68 4.84 -3.14 3.86
C GLU A 68 4.39 -2.96 2.40
N SER A 69 3.30 -2.24 2.14
CA SER A 69 2.85 -1.94 0.77
C SER A 69 3.84 -1.04 0.04
N LYS A 70 4.40 -0.06 0.75
CA LYS A 70 5.41 0.84 0.18
C LYS A 70 6.72 0.12 -0.13
N LEU A 71 7.14 -0.81 0.73
CA LEU A 71 8.31 -1.65 0.45
C LEU A 71 8.05 -2.58 -0.74
N GLY A 72 6.86 -3.19 -0.82
CA GLY A 72 6.48 -4.03 -1.96
C GLY A 72 6.45 -3.27 -3.29
N GLU A 73 5.92 -2.05 -3.31
CA GLU A 73 5.94 -1.15 -4.47
C GLU A 73 7.38 -0.80 -4.89
N GLN A 74 8.23 -0.42 -3.92
CA GLN A 74 9.64 -0.09 -4.18
C GLN A 74 10.45 -1.29 -4.67
N LEU A 75 10.18 -2.49 -4.13
CA LEU A 75 10.83 -3.72 -4.57
C LEU A 75 10.37 -4.13 -5.98
N MET A 76 9.09 -3.94 -6.32
CA MET A 76 8.59 -4.17 -7.67
C MET A 76 9.17 -3.18 -8.67
N GLU A 77 9.30 -1.91 -8.30
CA GLU A 77 9.93 -0.88 -9.12
C GLU A 77 11.41 -1.19 -9.36
N LEU A 78 12.15 -1.58 -8.31
CA LEU A 78 13.54 -2.00 -8.41
C LEU A 78 13.69 -3.30 -9.23
N ALA A 79 12.83 -4.28 -9.03
CA ALA A 79 12.85 -5.53 -9.79
C ALA A 79 12.61 -5.29 -11.29
N ASN A 80 11.64 -4.42 -11.64
CA ASN A 80 11.39 -4.05 -13.03
C ASN A 80 12.57 -3.30 -13.67
N ALA A 81 13.21 -2.39 -12.92
CA ALA A 81 14.41 -1.70 -13.39
C ALA A 81 15.58 -2.66 -13.64
N ILE A 82 15.76 -3.65 -12.76
CA ILE A 82 16.83 -4.66 -12.89
C ILE A 82 16.54 -5.66 -14.02
N LEU A 83 15.30 -6.11 -14.17
CA LEU A 83 14.88 -7.06 -15.21
C LEU A 83 14.95 -6.47 -16.62
N GLY A 84 14.72 -5.16 -16.76
CA GLY A 84 14.84 -4.46 -18.03
C GLY A 84 16.28 -4.41 -18.57
N ASP A 85 17.27 -4.38 -17.68
CA ASP A 85 18.69 -4.25 -18.03
C ASP A 85 19.44 -5.59 -18.09
N HIS A 86 18.91 -6.64 -17.43
CA HIS A 86 19.57 -7.94 -17.28
C HIS A 86 18.58 -9.12 -17.41
N PRO A 87 18.27 -9.56 -18.64
CA PRO A 87 17.32 -10.64 -18.89
C PRO A 87 17.79 -12.02 -18.41
N GLU A 88 19.08 -12.16 -18.07
CA GLU A 88 19.68 -13.38 -17.51
C GLU A 88 19.50 -13.53 -15.99
N LEU A 89 18.94 -12.54 -15.30
CA LEU A 89 18.68 -12.65 -13.85
C LEU A 89 17.42 -13.48 -13.59
N ASP A 90 17.63 -14.68 -13.05
CA ASP A 90 16.57 -15.55 -12.55
C ASP A 90 15.98 -14.96 -11.25
N LEU A 91 14.74 -14.45 -11.35
CA LEU A 91 13.94 -13.93 -10.24
C LEU A 91 13.86 -14.91 -9.05
N THR A 92 13.93 -16.21 -9.34
CA THR A 92 13.91 -17.28 -8.34
C THR A 92 15.15 -17.23 -7.45
N ASP A 93 16.32 -16.96 -8.04
CA ASP A 93 17.59 -16.86 -7.32
C ASP A 93 17.69 -15.54 -6.53
N LEU A 94 17.16 -14.44 -7.08
CA LEU A 94 17.11 -13.16 -6.38
C LEU A 94 16.18 -13.20 -5.15
N LEU A 95 14.98 -13.78 -5.30
CA LEU A 95 14.04 -13.96 -4.20
C LEU A 95 14.60 -14.89 -3.12
N ALA A 96 15.27 -15.99 -3.50
CA ALA A 96 15.93 -16.88 -2.55
C ALA A 96 17.02 -16.16 -1.73
N ARG A 97 17.83 -15.30 -2.38
CA ARG A 97 18.86 -14.48 -1.71
C ARG A 97 18.24 -13.46 -0.75
N MET A 98 17.19 -12.75 -1.17
CA MET A 98 16.50 -11.78 -0.32
C MET A 98 15.83 -12.43 0.89
N GLN A 99 15.17 -13.58 0.71
CA GLN A 99 14.56 -14.34 1.80
C GLN A 99 15.62 -14.84 2.81
N SER A 100 16.79 -15.28 2.33
CA SER A 100 17.89 -15.69 3.21
C SER A 100 18.42 -14.54 4.10
N HIS A 101 18.36 -13.29 3.61
CA HIS A 101 18.80 -12.10 4.33
C HIS A 101 17.77 -11.64 5.36
N LEU A 102 16.47 -11.75 5.05
CA LEU A 102 15.39 -11.38 5.98
C LEU A 102 15.17 -12.42 7.10
N ILE A 103 15.52 -13.68 6.88
CA ILE A 103 15.37 -14.76 7.87
C ILE A 103 16.56 -14.83 8.86
N LYS A 104 17.71 -14.21 8.56
CA LYS A 104 18.89 -14.21 9.44
C LYS A 104 19.13 -12.84 10.08
N GLY A 105 18.58 -12.65 11.28
CA GLY A 105 19.21 -11.81 12.30
C GLY A 105 20.48 -12.45 12.89
N ALA A 106 21.35 -13.06 12.07
CA ALA A 106 22.43 -13.93 12.52
C ALA A 106 23.77 -13.61 11.83
N GLU A 107 24.78 -13.35 12.67
CA GLU A 107 26.22 -13.10 12.51
C GLU A 107 26.87 -13.10 11.11
N PRO A 108 27.84 -12.20 10.87
CA PRO A 108 28.57 -12.13 9.61
C PRO A 108 29.41 -13.39 9.41
N GLN A 109 29.02 -14.22 8.44
CA GLN A 109 29.88 -15.28 7.95
C GLN A 109 30.77 -14.74 6.84
N ASN A 110 32.09 -14.95 6.98
CA ASN A 110 33.05 -14.68 5.92
C ASN A 110 32.77 -15.63 4.75
N VAL A 111 32.25 -15.08 3.65
CA VAL A 111 32.04 -15.81 2.40
C VAL A 111 33.28 -15.61 1.53
N ALA A 112 33.92 -16.71 1.12
CA ALA A 112 35.00 -16.67 0.14
C ALA A 112 34.41 -16.35 -1.24
N LEU A 113 34.66 -15.13 -1.71
CA LEU A 113 34.27 -14.70 -3.05
C LEU A 113 35.20 -15.33 -4.09
N THR A 114 34.64 -15.76 -5.22
CA THR A 114 35.44 -16.21 -6.36
C THR A 114 36.20 -15.02 -6.98
N PRO A 115 37.37 -15.23 -7.63
CA PRO A 115 38.14 -14.13 -8.20
C PRO A 115 37.34 -13.25 -9.18
N ARG A 116 36.36 -13.83 -9.89
CA ARG A 116 35.46 -13.08 -10.78
C ARG A 116 34.50 -12.17 -10.02
N GLU A 117 33.92 -12.66 -8.93
CA GLU A 117 33.01 -11.86 -8.09
C GLU A 117 33.75 -10.72 -7.39
N VAL A 118 35.00 -10.94 -6.96
CA VAL A 118 35.87 -9.89 -6.42
C VAL A 118 36.13 -8.83 -7.49
N GLU A 119 36.45 -9.22 -8.73
CA GLU A 119 36.73 -8.28 -9.82
C GLU A 119 35.50 -7.43 -10.18
N THR A 120 34.32 -8.05 -10.29
CA THR A 120 33.05 -7.35 -10.58
C THR A 120 32.66 -6.38 -9.47
N LEU A 121 32.89 -6.75 -8.20
CA LEU A 121 32.66 -5.85 -7.07
C LEU A 121 33.68 -4.71 -7.03
N ARG A 122 34.95 -4.97 -7.39
CA ARG A 122 36.00 -3.96 -7.48
C ARG A 122 35.68 -2.89 -8.52
N VAL A 123 35.16 -3.30 -9.68
CA VAL A 123 34.73 -2.37 -10.75
C VAL A 123 33.57 -1.49 -10.29
N LYS A 124 32.59 -2.05 -9.57
CA LYS A 124 31.45 -1.28 -9.04
C LYS A 124 31.82 -0.31 -7.92
N VAL A 125 32.75 -0.68 -7.03
CA VAL A 125 33.23 0.23 -5.97
C VAL A 125 34.04 1.39 -6.56
N MET A 126 34.89 1.11 -7.55
CA MET A 126 35.68 2.15 -8.23
C MET A 126 34.83 3.10 -9.10
N GLN A 127 33.65 2.68 -9.52
CA GLN A 127 32.69 3.51 -10.27
C GLN A 127 31.69 4.25 -9.37
N GLY A 128 31.67 3.95 -8.06
CA GLY A 128 30.71 4.48 -7.09
C GLY A 128 31.21 5.62 -6.20
N GLU A 129 32.46 6.09 -6.34
CA GLU A 129 32.94 7.32 -5.70
C GLU A 129 33.15 8.43 -6.74
N LYS A 130 32.04 9.08 -7.10
CA LYS A 130 31.94 10.54 -7.32
C LYS A 130 30.49 10.98 -7.39
#